data_AF-A0A1C4MQJ2-F1
#
_entry.id   AF-A0A1C4MQJ2-F1
#
_cell.length_a   1.000
_cell.length_b   1.000
_cell.length_c   1.000
_cell.angle_alpha   90.00
_cell.angle_beta   90.00
_cell.angle_gamma   90.00
#
_symmetry.space_group_name_H-M   'P 1'
#
loop_
_entity.id
_entity.type
_entity.pdbx_description
1 polymer ?
#
loop_
_entity_poly.entity_id
_entity_poly.type
_entity_poly.pdbx_seq_one_letter_code
_entity_poly.pdbx_strand_id
1 'polypeptide(L)'
;MDRWIDDPSLWAARTALLHQLRYREATDADRLFGYCLRRADHPDFFIRKAIGWALREYAKTDPAAVRDFVEGARTRLSPLSVREALKNL
;
A
#
# COMPACT_ATOMS: atom_id res chain seq x y z
N MET A 1 5.84 4.61 12.95
CA MET A 1 5.77 3.79 11.72
C MET A 1 6.80 4.22 10.67
N ASP A 2 7.17 5.50 10.60
CA ASP A 2 8.10 5.99 9.56
C ASP A 2 9.51 5.40 9.63
N ARG A 3 9.95 4.91 10.81
CA ARG A 3 11.19 4.13 10.92
C ARG A 3 11.00 2.69 10.44
N TRP A 4 9.84 2.10 10.72
CA TRP A 4 9.56 0.69 10.42
C TRP A 4 9.33 0.43 8.95
N ILE A 5 8.83 1.43 8.21
CA ILE A 5 8.67 1.28 6.76
C ILE A 5 10.01 1.06 6.08
N ASP A 6 11.14 1.55 6.60
CA ASP A 6 12.47 1.40 6.01
C ASP A 6 13.34 0.33 6.71
N ASP A 7 12.76 -0.42 7.65
CA ASP A 7 13.46 -1.44 8.43
C ASP A 7 13.85 -2.67 7.57
N PRO A 8 15.02 -3.30 7.79
CA PRO A 8 15.40 -4.53 7.10
C PRO A 8 14.45 -5.71 7.38
N SER A 9 13.77 -5.70 8.52
CA SER A 9 12.78 -6.70 8.89
C SER A 9 11.54 -6.58 8.01
N LEU A 10 11.30 -7.64 7.24
CA LEU A 10 10.09 -7.83 6.44
C LEU A 10 8.81 -7.54 7.24
N TRP A 11 8.78 -7.99 8.50
CA TRP A 11 7.59 -7.91 9.34
C TRP A 11 7.35 -6.51 9.91
N ALA A 12 8.42 -5.76 10.17
CA ALA A 12 8.32 -4.36 10.56
C ALA A 12 7.76 -3.51 9.40
N ALA A 13 8.31 -3.67 8.19
CA ALA A 13 7.82 -2.98 6.99
C ALA A 13 6.37 -3.37 6.66
N ARG A 14 6.02 -4.66 6.78
CA ARG A 14 4.64 -5.14 6.61
C ARG A 14 3.69 -4.51 7.64
N THR A 15 4.11 -4.39 8.89
CA THR A 15 3.30 -3.75 9.93
C THR A 15 3.10 -2.27 9.63
N ALA A 16 4.15 -1.58 9.19
CA ALA A 16 4.05 -0.18 8.76
C ALA A 16 3.08 -0.01 7.57
N LEU A 17 3.04 -0.94 6.62
CA LEU A 17 2.08 -0.89 5.51
C LEU A 17 0.63 -1.11 5.96
N LEU A 18 0.39 -1.94 6.98
CA LEU A 18 -0.96 -2.40 7.37
C LEU A 18 -1.54 -1.70 8.61
N HIS A 19 -0.78 -0.84 9.30
CA HIS A 19 -1.26 -0.27 10.56
C HIS A 19 -2.54 0.57 10.45
N GLN A 20 -2.81 1.16 9.28
CA GLN A 20 -4.00 2.00 9.04
C GLN A 20 -5.20 1.22 8.47
N LEU A 21 -5.12 -0.11 8.35
CA LEU A 21 -6.07 -0.93 7.57
C LEU A 21 -7.55 -0.71 7.96
N ARG A 22 -7.84 -0.25 9.18
CA ARG A 22 -9.22 -0.04 9.66
C ARG A 22 -9.56 1.43 9.94
N TYR A 23 -8.72 2.37 9.49
CA TYR A 23 -8.89 3.78 9.84
C TYR A 23 -9.94 4.49 8.99
N ARG A 24 -10.26 3.97 7.79
CA ARG A 24 -11.29 4.52 6.90
C ARG A 24 -11.05 6.01 6.62
N GLU A 25 -11.98 6.89 6.98
CA GLU A 25 -11.90 8.35 6.78
C GLU A 25 -10.73 8.98 7.56
N ALA A 26 -10.27 8.32 8.64
CA ALA A 26 -9.11 8.75 9.42
C ALA A 26 -7.76 8.26 8.85
N THR A 27 -7.75 7.59 7.69
CA THR A 27 -6.51 7.15 7.06
C THR A 27 -5.70 8.35 6.58
N ASP A 28 -4.44 8.42 7.00
CA ASP A 28 -3.45 9.32 6.43
C ASP A 28 -3.01 8.76 5.08
N ALA A 29 -3.67 9.26 4.01
CA ALA A 29 -3.50 8.80 2.63
C ALA A 29 -2.08 9.06 2.11
N ASP A 30 -1.53 10.24 2.40
CA ASP A 30 -0.17 10.60 2.00
C ASP A 30 0.86 9.65 2.60
N ARG A 31 0.71 9.30 3.89
CA ARG A 31 1.56 8.29 4.53
C ARG A 31 1.36 6.91 3.91
N LEU A 32 0.11 6.49 3.66
CA LEU A 32 -0.18 5.20 3.03
C LEU A 32 0.49 5.09 1.66
N PHE A 33 0.27 6.07 0.78
CA PHE A 33 0.83 6.09 -0.57
C PHE A 33 2.36 6.22 -0.54
N GLY A 34 2.89 7.07 0.33
CA GLY A 34 4.33 7.20 0.55
C GLY A 34 4.99 5.89 0.96
N TYR A 35 4.37 5.14 1.88
CA TYR A 35 4.88 3.83 2.29
C TYR A 35 4.81 2.80 1.17
N CYS A 36 3.74 2.79 0.38
CA CYS A 36 3.62 1.93 -0.79
C CYS A 36 4.75 2.20 -1.79
N LEU A 37 5.08 3.47 -2.04
CA LEU A 37 6.17 3.85 -2.96
C LEU A 37 7.56 3.48 -2.45
N ARG A 38 7.83 3.60 -1.15
CA ARG A 38 9.11 3.19 -0.55
C ARG A 38 9.37 1.70 -0.66
N ARG A 39 8.30 0.89 -0.73
CA ARG A 39 8.37 -0.57 -0.82
C ARG A 39 7.87 -1.15 -2.14
N ALA A 40 7.59 -0.32 -3.14
CA ALA A 40 7.03 -0.73 -4.43
C ALA A 40 7.89 -1.78 -5.13
N ASP A 41 9.21 -1.57 -5.10
CA ASP A 41 10.20 -2.39 -5.79
C ASP A 41 10.63 -3.63 -4.98
N HIS A 42 10.07 -3.83 -3.78
CA HIS A 42 10.45 -4.94 -2.91
C HIS A 42 10.08 -6.30 -3.54
N PRO A 43 11.00 -7.29 -3.59
CA PRO A 43 10.75 -8.55 -4.30
C PRO A 43 9.82 -9.49 -3.53
N ASP A 44 9.77 -9.37 -2.21
CA ASP A 44 9.04 -10.29 -1.35
C ASP A 44 7.51 -10.25 -1.55
N PHE A 45 6.93 -11.45 -1.57
CA PHE A 45 5.50 -11.68 -1.76
C PHE A 45 4.63 -11.02 -0.68
N PHE A 46 5.00 -11.11 0.60
CA PHE A 46 4.24 -10.55 1.70
C PHE A 46 4.23 -9.02 1.67
N ILE A 47 5.32 -8.37 1.27
CA ILE A 47 5.31 -6.90 1.10
C ILE A 47 4.39 -6.50 -0.05
N ARG A 48 4.51 -7.17 -1.21
CA ARG A 48 3.64 -6.89 -2.37
C ARG A 48 2.17 -7.08 -2.06
N LYS A 49 1.82 -8.13 -1.29
CA LYS A 49 0.46 -8.38 -0.79
C LYS A 49 0.02 -7.33 0.24
N ALA A 50 0.92 -6.86 1.10
CA ALA A 50 0.60 -5.83 2.08
C ALA A 50 0.24 -4.50 1.41
N ILE A 51 1.03 -4.08 0.41
CA ILE A 51 0.73 -2.90 -0.42
C ILE A 51 -0.65 -3.03 -1.06
N GLY A 52 -0.89 -4.13 -1.79
CA GLY A 52 -2.18 -4.35 -2.46
C GLY A 52 -3.36 -4.39 -1.50
N TRP A 53 -3.21 -4.99 -0.31
CA TRP A 53 -4.27 -5.05 0.68
C TRP A 53 -4.54 -3.68 1.34
N ALA A 54 -3.50 -2.94 1.71
CA ALA A 54 -3.65 -1.62 2.30
C ALA A 54 -4.39 -0.67 1.34
N LEU A 55 -3.98 -0.65 0.06
CA LEU A 55 -4.65 0.11 -0.99
C LEU A 55 -6.09 -0.33 -1.21
N ARG A 56 -6.35 -1.64 -1.37
CA ARG A 56 -7.71 -2.16 -1.57
C ARG A 56 -8.64 -1.81 -0.42
N GLU A 57 -8.14 -1.88 0.81
CA GLU A 57 -8.96 -1.58 1.98
C GLU A 57 -9.28 -0.09 2.04
N TYR A 58 -8.32 0.78 1.75
CA TYR A 58 -8.55 2.22 1.67
C TYR A 58 -9.47 2.60 0.49
N ALA A 59 -9.44 1.84 -0.60
CA ALA A 59 -10.29 2.06 -1.77
C ALA A 59 -11.79 1.91 -1.47
N LYS A 60 -12.16 1.24 -0.36
CA LYS A 60 -13.54 1.21 0.14
C LYS A 60 -14.01 2.56 0.69
N THR A 61 -13.07 3.45 1.03
CA THR A 61 -13.31 4.79 1.55
C THR A 61 -13.11 5.82 0.45
N ASP A 62 -11.96 5.79 -0.23
CA ASP A 62 -11.66 6.68 -1.36
C ASP A 62 -11.17 5.87 -2.59
N PRO A 63 -12.10 5.38 -3.42
CA PRO A 63 -11.75 4.60 -4.61
C PRO A 63 -11.06 5.44 -5.70
N ALA A 64 -11.34 6.75 -5.77
CA ALA A 64 -10.75 7.62 -6.79
C ALA A 64 -9.26 7.83 -6.50
N ALA A 65 -8.91 8.19 -5.25
CA ALA A 65 -7.52 8.37 -4.84
C ALA A 65 -6.67 7.12 -5.05
N VAL A 66 -7.21 5.92 -4.79
CA VAL A 66 -6.48 4.67 -5.03
C VAL A 66 -6.29 4.40 -6.53
N ARG A 67 -7.27 4.68 -7.39
CA ARG A 67 -7.10 4.53 -8.84
C ARG A 67 -6.02 5.48 -9.37
N ASP A 68 -6.08 6.74 -8.99
CA ASP A 68 -5.12 7.76 -9.44
C ASP A 68 -3.70 7.43 -8.97
N PHE A 69 -3.54 7.02 -7.70
CA PHE A 69 -2.27 6.57 -7.16
C PHE A 69 -1.71 5.35 -7.93
N VAL A 70 -2.54 4.33 -8.15
CA VAL A 70 -2.10 3.10 -8.83
C VAL A 70 -1.71 3.37 -10.27
N GLU A 71 -2.44 4.22 -10.98
CA GLU A 71 -2.10 4.57 -12.37
C GLU A 71 -0.80 5.39 -12.43
N GLY A 72 -0.64 6.40 -11.57
CA GLY A 72 0.58 7.19 -11.50
C GLY A 72 1.82 6.39 -11.06
N ALA A 73 1.63 5.34 -10.26
CA ALA A 73 2.72 4.48 -9.77
C ALA A 73 2.83 3.13 -10.51
N ARG A 74 2.09 2.92 -11.60
CA ARG A 74 1.92 1.61 -12.26
C ARG A 74 3.23 0.94 -12.65
N THR A 75 4.21 1.72 -13.11
CA THR A 75 5.51 1.20 -13.57
C THR A 75 6.43 0.76 -12.43
N ARG A 76 6.16 1.19 -11.20
CA ARG A 76 6.93 0.85 -9.99
C ARG A 76 6.27 -0.23 -9.15
N LEU A 77 4.94 -0.26 -9.12
CA LEU A 77 4.21 -1.27 -8.37
C LEU A 77 4.33 -2.64 -9.04
N SER A 78 4.49 -3.69 -8.23
CA SER A 78 4.43 -5.05 -8.75
C SER A 78 3.05 -5.35 -9.39
N PRO A 79 2.98 -6.18 -10.45
CA PRO A 79 1.70 -6.57 -11.04
C PRO A 79 0.72 -7.19 -10.03
N LEU A 80 1.25 -7.89 -9.02
CA LEU A 80 0.45 -8.43 -7.92
C LEU A 80 -0.18 -7.31 -7.07
N SER A 81 0.58 -6.29 -6.70
CA SER A 81 0.10 -5.17 -5.90
C SER A 81 -0.99 -4.39 -6.64
N VAL A 82 -0.78 -4.10 -7.93
CA VAL A 82 -1.78 -3.44 -8.80
C VAL A 82 -3.08 -4.24 -8.85
N ARG A 83 -2.99 -5.54 -9.16
CA ARG A 83 -4.16 -6.43 -9.24
C ARG A 83 -4.92 -6.50 -7.92
N GLU A 84 -4.21 -6.57 -6.80
CA GLU A 84 -4.84 -6.63 -5.48
C GLU A 84 -5.48 -5.31 -5.07
N ALA A 85 -4.83 -4.18 -5.35
CA ALA A 85 -5.30 -2.84 -5.01
C ALA A 85 -6.61 -2.48 -5.74
N LEU A 86 -6.68 -2.81 -7.04
CA LEU A 86 -7.83 -2.50 -7.88
C LEU A 86 -8.94 -3.55 -7.81
N LYS A 87 -8.79 -4.57 -6.95
CA LYS A 87 -9.80 -5.62 -6.82
C LYS A 87 -11.07 -5.03 -6.21
N ASN A 88 -12.18 -5.12 -6.95
CA ASN A 88 -13.51 -4.59 -6.61
C ASN A 88 -13.66 -3.06 -6.76
N LEU A 89 -12.79 -2.43 -7.55
CA LEU A 89 -12.98 -1.08 -8.08
C LEU A 89 -13.59 -1.10 -9.47
#